data_AF-A0A7K2WVK8-F1
#
_entry.id   AF-A0A7K2WVK8-F1
#
_cell.length_a   1.000
_cell.length_b   1.000
_cell.length_c   1.000
_cell.angle_alpha   90.00
_cell.angle_beta   90.00
_cell.angle_gamma   90.00
#
_symmetry.space_group_name_H-M   'P 1'
#
loop_
_entity.id
_entity.type
_entity.pdbx_description
1 polymer ?
#
loop_
_entity_poly.entity_id
_entity_poly.type
_entity_poly.pdbx_seq_one_letter_code
_entity_poly.pdbx_strand_id
1 'polypeptide(L)'
;MLNEIALTESKTLRASVAERDEVLDKVKQLALSPDGLHATTKDVASYFEVGETVVRALIHDHRDELEANGYRALSGEELRCFKQLCGITSRSRSLGVFSRRAVLNTAMLLRESVVARQVRTYLLDTEGSARREPVDNLFHRLTEWVDERISEALVRHLATRVDTDVTRVAEDAVRATIGRTVVPLLNVAVRNDSEHRDRIEALDDEVTRLKRVLREREAAGSMGALDAMNPRQFEQHIAWLCRRDGCDRVTVTGGHGDTGADIVAYTPDGRRIVVQCKSRTPAATITSGDVQQFIGMAKLEYKADISLLVATCPFTRDALLLATRHDVTAVHRGLLEAWNSGATLQVLQKR
;
A
#
# COMPACT_ATOMS: atom_id res chain seq x y z
N MET A 1 17.80 9.45 -5.38
CA MET A 1 18.09 8.02 -5.21
C MET A 1 16.90 7.42 -4.48
N LEU A 2 16.16 6.53 -5.14
CA LEU A 2 15.09 5.76 -4.51
C LEU A 2 15.75 4.82 -3.49
N ASN A 3 15.17 4.72 -2.30
CA ASN A 3 15.75 3.94 -1.22
C ASN A 3 15.57 2.44 -1.54
N GLU A 4 16.65 1.71 -1.79
CA GLU A 4 16.68 0.28 -2.09
C GLU A 4 16.00 -0.60 -1.02
N ILE A 5 15.84 -0.06 0.18
CA ILE A 5 15.11 -0.65 1.30
C ILE A 5 13.62 -0.85 0.94
N ALA A 6 13.05 0.01 0.08
CA ALA A 6 11.64 -0.05 -0.32
C ALA A 6 11.27 -1.39 -0.99
N LEU A 7 12.20 -2.01 -1.73
CA LEU A 7 11.98 -3.32 -2.34
C LEU A 7 11.98 -4.45 -1.30
N THR A 8 12.70 -4.29 -0.18
CA THR A 8 12.69 -5.26 0.92
C THR A 8 11.37 -5.21 1.70
N GLU A 9 10.79 -4.03 1.86
CA GLU A 9 9.61 -3.80 2.70
C GLU A 9 8.28 -3.98 1.96
N SER A 10 8.26 -3.72 0.65
CA SER A 10 7.03 -3.71 -0.14
C SER A 10 6.95 -4.85 -1.15
N LYS A 11 5.97 -5.75 -0.96
CA LYS A 11 5.65 -6.82 -1.91
C LYS A 11 5.07 -6.29 -3.22
N THR A 12 4.31 -5.19 -3.17
CA THR A 12 3.70 -4.59 -4.38
C THR A 12 4.75 -3.98 -5.30
N LEU A 13 5.77 -3.34 -4.74
CA LEU A 13 6.88 -2.79 -5.51
C LEU A 13 7.74 -3.90 -6.14
N ARG A 14 7.89 -5.03 -5.45
CA ARG A 14 8.56 -6.20 -6.04
C ARG A 14 7.80 -6.80 -7.22
N ALA A 15 6.46 -6.83 -7.13
CA ALA A 15 5.62 -7.31 -8.23
C ALA A 15 5.73 -6.42 -9.49
N SER A 16 5.87 -5.09 -9.36
CA SER A 16 5.97 -4.19 -10.52
C SER A 16 7.27 -4.33 -11.31
N VAL A 17 8.34 -4.83 -10.69
CA VAL A 17 9.66 -5.02 -11.32
C VAL A 17 10.01 -6.49 -11.60
N ALA A 18 9.11 -7.43 -11.30
CA ALA A 18 9.35 -8.87 -11.36
C ALA A 18 9.63 -9.43 -12.78
N GLU A 19 9.19 -8.74 -13.83
CA GLU A 19 9.39 -9.14 -15.24
C GLU A 19 10.74 -8.68 -15.81
N ARG A 20 11.55 -7.90 -15.07
CA ARG A 20 12.81 -7.32 -15.55
C ARG A 20 14.02 -8.15 -15.16
N ASP A 21 14.03 -9.42 -15.56
CA ASP A 21 15.07 -10.38 -15.22
C ASP A 21 16.39 -10.19 -16.01
N GLU A 22 16.38 -9.34 -17.05
CA GLU A 22 17.56 -8.88 -17.79
C GLU A 22 18.58 -8.15 -16.91
N VAL A 23 18.13 -7.55 -15.80
CA VAL A 23 19.00 -6.82 -14.87
C VAL A 23 20.04 -7.72 -14.22
N LEU A 24 19.74 -9.01 -14.05
CA LEU A 24 20.68 -9.96 -13.47
C LEU A 24 21.98 -10.00 -14.27
N ASP A 25 21.89 -10.13 -15.60
CA ASP A 25 23.08 -10.24 -16.47
C ASP A 25 23.90 -8.95 -16.55
N LYS A 26 23.31 -7.79 -16.20
CA LYS A 26 24.00 -6.51 -16.14
C LYS A 26 24.87 -6.37 -14.89
N VAL A 27 24.51 -7.03 -13.79
CA VAL A 27 25.26 -6.97 -12.53
C VAL A 27 26.33 -8.05 -12.48
N LYS A 28 25.98 -9.30 -12.81
CA LYS A 28 26.89 -10.45 -12.81
C LYS A 28 26.30 -11.52 -13.73
N GLN A 29 27.12 -12.28 -14.44
CA GLN A 29 26.57 -13.38 -15.25
C GLN A 29 25.97 -14.46 -14.35
N LEU A 30 24.69 -14.75 -14.53
CA LEU A 30 24.01 -15.80 -13.81
C LEU A 30 24.41 -17.16 -14.42
N ALA A 31 25.09 -17.99 -13.64
CA ALA A 31 25.38 -19.36 -14.01
C ALA A 31 24.08 -20.18 -13.97
N LEU A 32 23.40 -20.26 -15.12
CA LEU A 32 22.24 -21.11 -15.29
C LEU A 32 22.69 -22.57 -15.45
N SER A 33 21.81 -23.48 -15.03
CA SER A 33 22.02 -24.91 -15.19
C SER A 33 22.04 -25.28 -16.70
N PRO A 34 22.57 -26.46 -17.11
CA PRO A 34 22.80 -26.79 -18.54
C PRO A 34 21.58 -26.73 -19.46
N ASP A 35 20.38 -26.73 -18.88
CA ASP A 35 19.08 -26.49 -19.50
C ASP A 35 18.81 -25.01 -19.86
N GLY A 36 19.68 -24.08 -19.44
CA GLY A 36 19.62 -22.65 -19.80
C GLY A 36 18.45 -21.88 -19.20
N LEU A 37 17.65 -22.51 -18.33
CA LEU A 37 16.36 -21.99 -17.88
C LEU A 37 16.26 -21.84 -16.36
N HIS A 38 16.96 -22.67 -15.58
CA HIS A 38 16.84 -22.66 -14.13
C HIS A 38 18.18 -22.55 -13.43
N ALA A 39 18.19 -21.92 -12.25
CA ALA A 39 19.31 -21.89 -11.32
C ALA A 39 19.00 -22.80 -10.12
N THR A 40 19.97 -23.56 -9.63
CA THR A 40 19.79 -24.34 -8.40
C THR A 40 20.01 -23.46 -7.17
N THR A 41 19.56 -23.90 -6.00
CA THR A 41 19.84 -23.20 -4.72
C THR A 41 21.32 -22.88 -4.53
N LYS A 42 22.23 -23.76 -4.99
CA LYS A 42 23.67 -23.56 -4.91
C LYS A 42 24.14 -22.44 -5.84
N ASP A 43 23.62 -22.41 -7.06
CA ASP A 43 23.98 -21.39 -8.06
C ASP A 43 23.50 -20.01 -7.60
N VAL A 44 22.28 -19.93 -7.03
CA VAL A 44 21.74 -18.70 -6.43
C VAL A 44 22.59 -18.21 -5.25
N ALA A 45 22.99 -19.12 -4.36
CA ALA A 45 23.86 -18.78 -3.23
C ALA A 45 25.23 -18.26 -3.70
N SER A 46 25.81 -18.91 -4.71
CA SER A 46 27.09 -18.49 -5.32
C SER A 46 26.98 -17.15 -6.04
N TYR A 47 25.85 -16.89 -6.70
CA TYR A 47 25.62 -15.64 -7.43
C TYR A 47 25.59 -14.43 -6.48
N PHE A 48 24.81 -14.52 -5.40
CA PHE A 48 24.64 -13.46 -4.41
C PHE A 48 25.72 -13.42 -3.32
N GLU A 49 26.70 -14.34 -3.37
CA GLU A 49 27.80 -14.42 -2.40
C GLU A 49 27.31 -14.62 -0.96
N VAL A 50 26.30 -15.47 -0.80
CA VAL A 50 25.69 -15.80 0.50
C VAL A 50 25.77 -17.30 0.77
N GLY A 51 25.71 -17.68 2.05
CA GLY A 51 25.64 -19.10 2.44
C GLY A 51 24.31 -19.74 1.99
N GLU A 52 24.35 -21.03 1.62
CA GLU A 52 23.14 -21.78 1.27
C GLU A 52 22.08 -21.78 2.39
N THR A 53 22.51 -21.66 3.65
CA THR A 53 21.62 -21.56 4.81
C THR A 53 20.73 -20.32 4.76
N VAL A 54 21.27 -19.20 4.28
CA VAL A 54 20.52 -17.93 4.13
C VAL A 54 19.46 -18.07 3.05
N VAL A 55 19.82 -18.68 1.91
CA VAL A 55 18.87 -18.93 0.82
C VAL A 55 17.77 -19.89 1.27
N ARG A 56 18.10 -20.95 2.03
CA ARG A 56 17.11 -21.88 2.57
C ARG A 56 16.17 -21.24 3.59
N ALA A 57 16.68 -20.35 4.45
CA ALA A 57 15.85 -19.57 5.38
C ALA A 57 14.89 -18.65 4.61
N LEU A 58 15.38 -17.99 3.56
CA LEU A 58 14.57 -17.11 2.71
C LEU A 58 13.46 -17.88 1.97
N ILE A 59 13.75 -19.10 1.49
CA ILE A 59 12.74 -20.00 0.92
C ILE A 59 11.68 -20.36 1.96
N HIS A 60 12.07 -20.60 3.21
CA HIS A 60 11.14 -20.95 4.27
C HIS A 60 10.20 -19.78 4.59
N ASP A 61 10.74 -18.57 4.73
CA ASP A 61 9.99 -17.40 5.19
C ASP A 61 9.15 -16.74 4.08
N HIS A 62 9.52 -16.94 2.81
CA HIS A 62 8.87 -16.31 1.65
C HIS A 62 8.43 -17.31 0.57
N ARG A 63 8.09 -18.54 0.97
CA ARG A 63 7.72 -19.64 0.06
C ARG A 63 6.69 -19.25 -1.00
N ASP A 64 5.52 -18.76 -0.56
CA ASP A 64 4.40 -18.48 -1.46
C ASP A 64 4.76 -17.44 -2.53
N GLU A 65 5.60 -16.47 -2.16
CA GLU A 65 6.03 -15.42 -3.07
C GLU A 65 7.07 -15.92 -4.06
N LEU A 66 7.99 -16.78 -3.62
CA LEU A 66 8.97 -17.40 -4.51
C LEU A 66 8.30 -18.38 -5.47
N GLU A 67 7.34 -19.18 -5.00
CA GLU A 67 6.59 -20.12 -5.84
C GLU A 67 5.78 -19.39 -6.92
N ALA A 68 5.11 -18.29 -6.57
CA ALA A 68 4.43 -17.42 -7.54
C ALA A 68 5.37 -16.82 -8.60
N ASN A 69 6.65 -16.66 -8.26
CA ASN A 69 7.69 -16.15 -9.18
C ASN A 69 8.52 -17.27 -9.84
N GLY A 70 8.12 -18.54 -9.70
CA GLY A 70 8.72 -19.67 -10.40
C GLY A 70 9.80 -20.44 -9.64
N TYR A 71 9.80 -20.39 -8.31
CA TYR A 71 10.52 -21.37 -7.48
C TYR A 71 9.75 -22.69 -7.40
N ARG A 72 10.45 -23.82 -7.55
CA ARG A 72 9.87 -25.16 -7.32
C ARG A 72 10.84 -26.05 -6.56
N ALA A 73 10.32 -26.76 -5.56
CA ALA A 73 11.06 -27.81 -4.85
C ALA A 73 10.79 -29.16 -5.50
N LEU A 74 11.70 -29.63 -6.35
CA LEU A 74 11.57 -30.92 -7.00
C LEU A 74 11.93 -32.06 -6.04
N SER A 75 11.10 -33.09 -6.01
CA SER A 75 11.32 -34.30 -5.23
C SER A 75 10.88 -35.54 -6.01
N GLY A 76 11.32 -36.73 -5.57
CA GLY A 76 10.82 -38.01 -6.09
C GLY A 76 11.13 -38.26 -7.58
N GLU A 77 10.08 -38.37 -8.39
CA GLU A 77 10.16 -38.70 -9.82
C GLU A 77 10.49 -37.49 -10.69
N GLU A 78 9.93 -36.32 -10.38
CA GLU A 78 10.24 -35.05 -11.07
C GLU A 78 11.73 -34.71 -10.97
N LEU A 79 12.33 -34.97 -9.79
CA LEU A 79 13.75 -34.76 -9.56
C LEU A 79 14.63 -35.73 -10.37
N ARG A 80 14.19 -36.98 -10.56
CA ARG A 80 14.91 -37.96 -11.37
C ARG A 80 14.89 -37.56 -12.84
N CYS A 81 13.73 -37.14 -13.34
CA CYS A 81 13.57 -36.64 -14.70
C CYS A 81 14.45 -35.39 -14.95
N PHE A 82 14.41 -34.42 -14.04
CA PHE A 82 15.23 -33.19 -14.14
C PHE A 82 16.73 -33.48 -14.13
N LYS A 83 17.21 -34.39 -13.26
CA LYS A 83 18.63 -34.79 -13.24
C LYS A 83 19.07 -35.46 -14.54
N GLN A 84 18.20 -36.25 -15.14
CA GLN A 84 18.47 -36.95 -16.39
C GLN A 84 18.49 -36.01 -17.60
N LEU A 85 17.62 -34.99 -17.61
CA LEU A 85 17.58 -33.95 -18.64
C LEU A 85 18.77 -32.97 -18.56
N CYS A 86 19.17 -32.58 -17.35
CA CYS A 86 20.18 -31.53 -17.17
C CYS A 86 21.60 -32.07 -16.88
N GLY A 87 21.77 -33.40 -16.82
CA GLY A 87 23.08 -34.05 -16.57
C GLY A 87 23.66 -33.82 -15.17
N ILE A 88 22.84 -33.43 -14.18
CA ILE A 88 23.31 -33.03 -12.85
C ILE A 88 23.46 -34.27 -11.94
N THR A 89 24.68 -34.52 -11.46
CA THR A 89 25.04 -35.64 -10.57
C THR A 89 24.83 -35.34 -9.07
N SER A 90 23.75 -34.64 -8.72
CA SER A 90 23.48 -34.30 -7.31
C SER A 90 22.90 -35.49 -6.54
N ARG A 91 23.48 -35.80 -5.36
CA ARG A 91 23.02 -36.87 -4.44
C ARG A 91 21.80 -36.49 -3.59
N SER A 92 21.34 -35.24 -3.65
CA SER A 92 20.24 -34.74 -2.81
C SER A 92 18.89 -35.36 -3.17
N ARG A 93 18.08 -35.67 -2.14
CA ARG A 93 16.71 -36.22 -2.25
C ARG A 93 15.65 -35.18 -2.64
N SER A 94 15.99 -33.90 -2.53
CA SER A 94 15.20 -32.75 -2.98
C SER A 94 16.13 -31.68 -3.55
N LEU A 95 15.66 -30.94 -4.56
CA LEU A 95 16.40 -29.84 -5.19
C LEU A 95 15.47 -28.66 -5.42
N GLY A 96 15.87 -27.48 -4.93
CA GLY A 96 15.18 -26.22 -5.25
C GLY A 96 15.69 -25.67 -6.57
N VAL A 97 14.78 -25.40 -7.49
CA VAL A 97 15.06 -24.78 -8.79
C VAL A 97 14.36 -23.44 -8.87
N PHE A 98 15.06 -22.45 -9.43
CA PHE A 98 14.64 -21.07 -9.53
C PHE A 98 14.62 -20.66 -11.00
N SER A 99 13.49 -20.12 -11.48
CA SER A 99 13.45 -19.35 -12.72
C SER A 99 14.24 -18.04 -12.55
N ARG A 100 14.57 -17.36 -13.65
CA ARG A 100 15.22 -16.04 -13.61
C ARG A 100 14.43 -15.01 -12.79
N ARG A 101 13.10 -15.06 -12.85
CA ARG A 101 12.19 -14.24 -12.02
C ARG A 101 12.29 -14.57 -10.53
N ALA A 102 12.41 -15.84 -10.17
CA ALA A 102 12.59 -16.25 -8.79
C ALA A 102 13.96 -15.82 -8.25
N VAL A 103 15.01 -15.85 -9.08
CA VAL A 103 16.35 -15.32 -8.72
C VAL A 103 16.29 -13.80 -8.50
N LEU A 104 15.62 -13.06 -9.39
CA LEU A 104 15.39 -11.63 -9.23
C LEU A 104 14.64 -11.32 -7.93
N ASN A 105 13.58 -12.08 -7.63
CA ASN A 105 12.82 -11.93 -6.39
C ASN A 105 13.68 -12.22 -5.14
N THR A 106 14.60 -13.17 -5.24
CA THR A 106 15.57 -13.47 -4.17
C THR A 106 16.51 -12.28 -3.96
N ALA A 107 16.96 -11.61 -5.03
CA ALA A 107 17.76 -10.38 -4.93
C ALA A 107 17.01 -9.25 -4.20
N MET A 108 15.69 -9.16 -4.39
CA MET A 108 14.88 -8.12 -3.75
C MET A 108 14.64 -8.38 -2.25
N LEU A 109 14.76 -9.65 -1.81
CA LEU A 109 14.58 -10.07 -0.42
C LEU A 109 15.88 -10.12 0.41
N LEU A 110 17.04 -10.29 -0.24
CA LEU A 110 18.33 -10.40 0.44
C LEU A 110 18.85 -9.05 0.95
N ARG A 111 18.74 -8.79 2.25
CA ARG A 111 19.17 -7.52 2.87
C ARG A 111 20.69 -7.31 2.83
N GLU A 112 21.44 -8.32 3.25
CA GLU A 112 22.87 -8.20 3.56
C GLU A 112 23.81 -8.56 2.39
N SER A 113 23.28 -8.91 1.21
CA SER A 113 24.12 -9.22 0.04
C SER A 113 24.45 -7.95 -0.74
N VAL A 114 25.75 -7.72 -0.97
CA VAL A 114 26.25 -6.59 -1.75
C VAL A 114 25.78 -6.67 -3.21
N VAL A 115 25.81 -7.87 -3.79
CA VAL A 115 25.34 -8.13 -5.17
C VAL A 115 23.84 -7.90 -5.27
N ALA A 116 23.07 -8.38 -4.28
CA ALA A 116 21.63 -8.17 -4.25
C ALA A 116 21.27 -6.67 -4.10
N ARG A 117 22.05 -5.93 -3.31
CA ARG A 117 21.91 -4.47 -3.19
C ARG A 117 22.12 -3.79 -4.54
N GLN A 118 23.18 -4.13 -5.27
CA GLN A 118 23.42 -3.59 -6.61
C GLN A 118 22.28 -3.87 -7.59
N VAL A 119 21.71 -5.09 -7.56
CA VAL A 119 20.52 -5.45 -8.36
C VAL A 119 19.33 -4.56 -8.01
N ARG A 120 19.05 -4.34 -6.72
CA ARG A 120 17.95 -3.45 -6.28
C ARG A 120 18.16 -2.00 -6.69
N THR A 121 19.38 -1.48 -6.51
CA THR A 121 19.72 -0.11 -6.92
C THR A 121 19.54 0.05 -8.44
N TYR A 122 20.04 -0.89 -9.24
CA TYR A 122 19.90 -0.84 -10.70
C TYR A 122 18.45 -0.95 -11.16
N LEU A 123 17.63 -1.80 -10.53
CA LEU A 123 16.19 -1.90 -10.83
C LEU A 123 15.47 -0.56 -10.59
N LEU A 124 15.78 0.12 -9.48
CA LEU A 124 15.16 1.39 -9.12
C LEU A 124 15.69 2.57 -9.95
N ASP A 125 16.97 2.56 -10.32
CA ASP A 125 17.55 3.59 -11.18
C ASP A 125 17.09 3.45 -12.65
N THR A 126 16.92 2.21 -13.13
CA THR A 126 16.30 1.96 -14.44
C THR A 126 14.80 2.25 -14.44
N GLU A 127 14.06 2.00 -13.34
CA GLU A 127 12.68 2.45 -13.19
C GLU A 127 12.60 3.99 -13.18
N GLY A 128 13.49 4.67 -12.45
CA GLY A 128 13.56 6.12 -12.39
C GLY A 128 13.96 6.79 -13.72
N SER A 129 14.80 6.11 -14.52
CA SER A 129 15.22 6.60 -15.84
C SER A 129 14.20 6.28 -16.93
N ALA A 130 13.54 5.12 -16.88
CA ALA A 130 12.43 4.78 -17.77
C ALA A 130 11.19 5.66 -17.54
N ARG A 131 10.99 6.19 -16.33
CA ARG A 131 10.01 7.26 -16.05
C ARG A 131 10.37 8.61 -16.67
N ARG A 132 11.60 8.79 -17.18
CA ARG A 132 12.14 10.07 -17.68
C ARG A 132 12.60 10.04 -19.15
N GLU A 133 12.58 8.90 -19.83
CA GLU A 133 13.00 8.82 -21.23
C GLU A 133 11.92 9.33 -22.19
N PRO A 134 12.24 10.29 -23.09
CA PRO A 134 11.38 10.65 -24.20
C PRO A 134 11.19 9.45 -25.14
N VAL A 135 9.94 9.23 -25.57
CA VAL A 135 9.51 8.06 -26.37
C VAL A 135 10.17 8.00 -27.76
N ASP A 136 10.78 9.09 -28.21
CA ASP A 136 11.51 9.21 -29.47
C ASP A 136 12.67 8.19 -29.61
N ASN A 137 13.26 7.75 -28.50
CA ASN A 137 14.37 6.77 -28.49
C ASN A 137 13.96 5.33 -28.85
N LEU A 138 12.66 5.01 -28.86
CA LEU A 138 12.17 3.69 -29.27
C LEU A 138 12.09 3.56 -30.80
N PHE A 139 11.76 4.67 -31.48
CA PHE A 139 11.65 4.72 -32.93
C PHE A 139 13.01 4.52 -33.61
N HIS A 140 14.06 5.19 -33.14
CA HIS A 140 15.41 5.02 -33.70
C HIS A 140 15.91 3.57 -33.60
N ARG A 141 15.67 2.90 -32.47
CA ARG A 141 16.04 1.49 -32.28
C ARG A 141 15.24 0.53 -33.15
N LEU A 142 13.94 0.78 -33.34
CA LEU A 142 13.11 -0.03 -34.24
C LEU A 142 13.53 0.14 -35.70
N THR A 143 13.88 1.35 -36.14
CA THR A 143 14.41 1.56 -37.49
C THR A 143 15.75 0.86 -37.71
N GLU A 144 16.68 0.94 -36.74
CA GLU A 144 17.96 0.22 -36.81
C GLU A 144 17.75 -1.29 -36.82
N TRP A 145 16.87 -1.81 -35.95
CA TRP A 145 16.56 -3.24 -35.88
C TRP A 145 15.89 -3.76 -37.15
N VAL A 146 14.96 -2.98 -37.74
CA VAL A 146 14.31 -3.33 -39.01
C VAL A 146 15.31 -3.28 -40.16
N ASP A 147 16.16 -2.25 -40.25
CA ASP A 147 17.22 -2.18 -41.29
C ASP A 147 18.21 -3.35 -41.17
N GLU A 148 18.58 -3.76 -39.95
CA GLU A 148 19.46 -4.90 -39.70
C GLU A 148 18.78 -6.24 -40.04
N ARG A 149 17.49 -6.42 -39.70
CA ARG A 149 16.71 -7.62 -40.06
C ARG A 149 16.45 -7.74 -41.56
N ILE A 150 16.15 -6.63 -42.25
CA ILE A 150 15.98 -6.59 -43.71
C ILE A 150 17.32 -6.95 -44.37
N SER A 151 18.41 -6.31 -43.95
CA SER A 151 19.76 -6.61 -44.45
C SER A 151 20.13 -8.09 -44.26
N GLU A 152 19.88 -8.66 -43.08
CA GLU A 152 20.16 -10.08 -42.82
C GLU A 152 19.24 -11.05 -43.59
N ALA A 153 17.98 -10.69 -43.83
CA ALA A 153 17.06 -11.51 -44.60
C ALA A 153 17.47 -11.57 -46.08
N LEU A 154 17.91 -10.43 -46.62
CA LEU A 154 18.45 -10.32 -47.98
C LEU A 154 19.77 -11.07 -48.17
N VAL A 155 20.70 -10.96 -47.23
CA VAL A 155 21.97 -11.73 -47.25
C VAL A 155 21.70 -13.24 -47.24
N ARG A 156 20.69 -13.70 -46.50
CA ARG A 156 20.31 -15.12 -46.44
C ARG A 156 19.56 -15.62 -47.68
N HIS A 157 18.83 -14.77 -48.40
CA HIS A 157 18.08 -15.16 -49.60
C HIS A 157 18.86 -15.06 -50.91
N LEU A 158 20.01 -14.38 -50.94
CA LEU A 158 20.77 -14.12 -52.17
C LEU A 158 22.08 -14.89 -52.34
N ALA A 159 22.24 -16.05 -51.69
CA ALA A 159 23.29 -17.01 -52.08
C ALA A 159 23.05 -17.58 -53.50
N THR A 160 21.89 -17.35 -54.12
CA THR A 160 21.53 -17.81 -55.45
C THR A 160 20.90 -16.68 -56.27
N ARG A 161 21.72 -16.05 -57.13
CA ARG A 161 21.43 -15.14 -58.27
C ARG A 161 20.10 -14.36 -58.26
N VAL A 162 20.17 -13.02 -58.38
CA VAL A 162 19.53 -12.11 -59.39
C VAL A 162 19.65 -10.62 -58.96
N ASP A 163 19.61 -9.73 -59.97
CA ASP A 163 19.68 -8.24 -60.02
C ASP A 163 19.47 -7.42 -58.74
N THR A 164 20.42 -6.52 -58.50
CA THR A 164 20.43 -5.50 -57.43
C THR A 164 19.31 -4.47 -57.50
N ASP A 165 18.64 -4.32 -58.65
CA ASP A 165 17.57 -3.33 -58.83
C ASP A 165 16.21 -3.83 -58.31
N VAL A 166 15.92 -5.13 -58.44
CA VAL A 166 14.66 -5.72 -57.98
C VAL A 166 14.60 -5.74 -56.45
N THR A 167 15.73 -5.99 -55.80
CA THR A 167 15.85 -5.94 -54.34
C THR A 167 15.68 -4.55 -53.78
N ARG A 168 16.27 -3.53 -54.40
CA ARG A 168 16.10 -2.13 -53.99
C ARG A 168 14.65 -1.68 -54.08
N VAL A 169 13.94 -2.06 -55.15
CA VAL A 169 12.51 -1.74 -55.31
C VAL A 169 11.66 -2.46 -54.25
N ALA A 170 11.98 -3.71 -53.90
CA ALA A 170 11.29 -4.43 -52.83
C ALA A 170 11.55 -3.81 -51.45
N GLU A 171 12.79 -3.40 -51.15
CA GLU A 171 13.12 -2.67 -49.91
C GLU A 171 12.38 -1.34 -49.80
N ASP A 172 12.38 -0.54 -50.87
CA ASP A 172 11.70 0.75 -50.92
C ASP A 172 10.18 0.59 -50.72
N ALA A 173 9.58 -0.44 -51.31
CA ALA A 173 8.16 -0.75 -51.15
C ALA A 173 7.81 -1.19 -49.72
N VAL A 174 8.64 -2.03 -49.09
CA VAL A 174 8.44 -2.46 -47.69
C VAL A 174 8.62 -1.28 -46.74
N ARG A 175 9.67 -0.47 -46.92
CA ARG A 175 9.93 0.75 -46.12
C ARG A 175 8.79 1.75 -46.23
N ALA A 176 8.30 1.99 -47.46
CA ALA A 176 7.19 2.90 -47.70
C ALA A 176 5.87 2.41 -47.09
N THR A 177 5.64 1.10 -47.09
CA THR A 177 4.44 0.50 -46.49
C THR A 177 4.49 0.64 -44.97
N ILE A 178 5.59 0.25 -44.32
CA ILE A 178 5.78 0.38 -42.87
C ILE A 178 5.65 1.85 -42.43
N GLY A 179 6.27 2.78 -43.14
CA GLY A 179 6.21 4.21 -42.85
C GLY A 179 4.80 4.81 -42.99
N ARG A 180 3.98 4.32 -43.93
CA ARG A 180 2.62 4.83 -44.16
C ARG A 180 1.54 4.19 -43.28
N THR A 181 1.69 2.93 -42.89
CA THR A 181 0.62 2.21 -42.18
C THR A 181 0.97 1.89 -40.73
N VAL A 182 2.18 1.40 -40.47
CA VAL A 182 2.56 0.90 -39.14
C VAL A 182 2.96 2.05 -38.21
N VAL A 183 3.73 3.03 -38.72
CA VAL A 183 4.21 4.17 -37.92
C VAL A 183 3.07 5.04 -37.36
N PRO A 184 2.03 5.41 -38.14
CA PRO A 184 0.91 6.19 -37.60
C PRO A 184 0.09 5.43 -36.54
N LEU A 185 -0.09 4.11 -36.71
CA LEU A 185 -0.81 3.29 -35.74
C LEU A 185 -0.05 3.18 -34.41
N LEU A 186 1.28 3.01 -34.47
CA LEU A 186 2.14 3.04 -33.28
C LEU A 186 2.13 4.41 -32.60
N ASN A 187 2.15 5.51 -33.37
CA ASN A 187 2.05 6.87 -32.81
C ASN A 187 0.74 7.11 -32.05
N VAL A 188 -0.39 6.59 -32.55
CA VAL A 188 -1.68 6.67 -31.85
C VAL A 188 -1.70 5.79 -30.60
N ALA A 189 -1.17 4.58 -30.68
CA ALA A 189 -1.08 3.68 -29.53
C ALA A 189 -0.19 4.25 -28.41
N VAL A 190 0.95 4.85 -28.77
CA VAL A 190 1.86 5.51 -27.84
C VAL A 190 1.19 6.71 -27.17
N ARG A 191 0.49 7.57 -27.94
CA ARG A 191 -0.24 8.72 -27.38
C ARG A 191 -1.31 8.29 -26.39
N ASN A 192 -2.11 7.28 -26.74
CA ASN A 192 -3.13 6.75 -25.85
C ASN A 192 -2.51 6.15 -24.58
N ASP A 193 -1.41 5.40 -24.69
CA ASP A 193 -0.73 4.84 -23.52
C ASP A 193 -0.16 5.93 -22.60
N SER A 194 0.43 7.00 -23.17
CA SER A 194 0.87 8.16 -22.37
C SER A 194 -0.30 8.86 -21.68
N GLU A 195 -1.42 9.10 -22.37
CA GLU A 195 -2.60 9.73 -21.76
C GLU A 195 -3.22 8.86 -20.65
N HIS A 196 -3.21 7.54 -20.82
CA HIS A 196 -3.66 6.61 -19.78
C HIS A 196 -2.71 6.58 -18.59
N ARG A 197 -1.39 6.63 -18.83
CA ARG A 197 -0.37 6.67 -17.78
C ARG A 197 -0.47 7.96 -16.96
N ASP A 198 -0.63 9.10 -17.61
CA ASP A 198 -0.84 10.40 -16.95
C ASP A 198 -2.12 10.42 -16.10
N ARG A 199 -3.20 9.79 -16.58
CA ARG A 199 -4.44 9.63 -15.77
C ARG A 199 -4.25 8.72 -14.57
N ILE A 200 -3.50 7.63 -14.70
CA ILE A 200 -3.24 6.70 -13.60
C ILE A 200 -2.37 7.38 -12.54
N GLU A 201 -1.34 8.13 -12.95
CA GLU A 201 -0.50 8.90 -12.03
C GLU A 201 -1.33 9.98 -11.30
N ALA A 202 -2.17 10.72 -12.02
CA ALA A 202 -3.09 11.69 -11.40
C ALA A 202 -4.08 11.03 -10.41
N LEU A 203 -4.58 9.82 -10.72
CA LEU A 203 -5.46 9.06 -9.83
C LEU A 203 -4.70 8.54 -8.59
N ASP A 204 -3.46 8.12 -8.72
CA ASP A 204 -2.65 7.62 -7.60
C ASP A 204 -2.22 8.77 -6.66
N ASP A 205 -1.96 9.96 -7.21
CA ASP A 205 -1.77 11.19 -6.45
C ASP A 205 -3.03 11.59 -5.68
N GLU A 206 -4.21 11.51 -6.32
CA GLU A 206 -5.50 11.77 -5.69
C GLU A 206 -5.77 10.77 -4.56
N VAL A 207 -5.52 9.48 -4.79
CA VAL A 207 -5.65 8.40 -3.79
C VAL A 207 -4.67 8.63 -2.63
N THR A 208 -3.44 9.05 -2.90
CA THR A 208 -2.44 9.34 -1.88
C THR A 208 -2.83 10.57 -1.06
N ARG A 209 -3.38 11.61 -1.68
CA ARG A 209 -3.95 12.77 -0.99
C ARG A 209 -5.12 12.36 -0.10
N LEU A 210 -6.06 11.56 -0.62
CA LEU A 210 -7.22 11.07 0.13
C LEU A 210 -6.81 10.18 1.29
N LYS A 211 -5.83 9.28 1.11
CA LYS A 211 -5.25 8.47 2.19
C LYS A 211 -4.58 9.32 3.27
N ARG A 212 -3.92 10.42 2.91
CA ARG A 212 -3.34 11.36 3.89
C ARG A 212 -4.45 12.06 4.69
N VAL A 213 -5.48 12.57 4.02
CA VAL A 213 -6.64 13.19 4.68
C VAL A 213 -7.38 12.19 5.57
N LEU A 214 -7.51 10.93 5.13
CA LEU A 214 -8.07 9.84 5.94
C LEU A 214 -7.20 9.55 7.16
N ARG A 215 -5.87 9.43 7.01
CA ARG A 215 -4.94 9.24 8.14
C ARG A 215 -4.92 10.42 9.10
N GLU A 216 -5.03 11.65 8.61
CA GLU A 216 -5.14 12.85 9.45
C GLU A 216 -6.48 12.86 10.20
N ARG A 217 -7.56 12.40 9.57
CA ARG A 217 -8.86 12.19 10.22
C ARG A 217 -8.87 11.02 11.21
N GLU A 218 -8.18 9.93 10.92
CA GLU A 218 -7.99 8.78 11.81
C GLU A 218 -7.08 9.14 13.00
N ALA A 219 -6.04 9.94 12.78
CA ALA A 219 -5.17 10.47 13.83
C ALA A 219 -5.90 11.48 14.71
N ALA A 220 -6.76 12.33 14.13
CA ALA A 220 -7.75 13.13 14.87
C ALA A 220 -8.81 12.26 15.57
N GLY A 221 -9.01 11.04 15.07
CA GLY A 221 -9.79 9.96 15.65
C GLY A 221 -9.13 9.27 16.85
N SER A 222 -7.81 9.42 17.04
CA SER A 222 -7.09 8.74 18.11
C SER A 222 -7.37 9.36 19.48
N MET A 223 -7.51 8.53 20.51
CA MET A 223 -7.69 8.99 21.88
C MET A 223 -6.51 9.88 22.37
N GLY A 224 -5.32 9.76 21.76
CA GLY A 224 -4.19 10.66 22.01
C GLY A 224 -4.43 12.10 21.56
N ALA A 225 -5.20 12.33 20.50
CA ALA A 225 -5.60 13.68 20.10
C ALA A 225 -6.64 14.26 21.07
N LEU A 226 -7.57 13.44 21.58
CA LEU A 226 -8.54 13.86 22.60
C LEU A 226 -7.86 14.20 23.94
N ASP A 227 -6.85 13.43 24.35
CA ASP A 227 -6.08 13.68 25.58
C ASP A 227 -5.23 14.96 25.49
N ALA A 228 -4.87 15.40 24.28
CA ALA A 228 -4.10 16.63 24.05
C ALA A 228 -4.96 17.91 23.99
N MET A 229 -6.29 17.79 23.92
CA MET A 229 -7.20 18.93 23.87
C MET A 229 -7.29 19.62 25.25
N ASN A 230 -7.26 20.95 25.25
CA ASN A 230 -7.63 21.70 26.44
C ASN A 230 -9.16 21.59 26.71
N PRO A 231 -9.66 21.90 27.92
CA PRO A 231 -11.08 21.72 28.27
C PRO A 231 -12.05 22.36 27.27
N ARG A 232 -11.77 23.58 26.83
CA ARG A 232 -12.61 24.31 25.86
C ARG A 232 -12.61 23.66 24.48
N GLN A 233 -11.45 23.18 24.01
CA GLN A 233 -11.34 22.43 22.77
C GLN A 233 -12.10 21.11 22.85
N PHE A 234 -12.04 20.44 24.00
CA PHE A 234 -12.77 19.21 24.24
C PHE A 234 -14.29 19.43 24.18
N GLU A 235 -14.82 20.45 24.86
CA GLU A 235 -16.24 20.83 24.78
C GLU A 235 -16.68 21.14 23.34
N GLN A 236 -15.86 21.90 22.59
CA GLN A 236 -16.13 22.20 21.19
C GLN A 236 -16.14 20.94 20.32
N HIS A 237 -15.25 20.00 20.59
CA HIS A 237 -15.17 18.73 19.89
C HIS A 237 -16.40 17.85 20.15
N ILE A 238 -16.82 17.72 21.41
CA ILE A 238 -18.05 16.99 21.77
C ILE A 238 -19.28 17.66 21.13
N ALA A 239 -19.35 18.98 21.12
CA ALA A 239 -20.42 19.71 20.44
C ALA A 239 -20.43 19.44 18.93
N TRP A 240 -19.25 19.31 18.32
CA TRP A 240 -19.13 18.91 16.92
C TRP A 240 -19.64 17.47 16.68
N LEU A 241 -19.31 16.52 17.56
CA LEU A 241 -19.84 15.15 17.48
C LEU A 241 -21.38 15.11 17.58
N CYS A 242 -21.98 15.92 18.46
CA CYS A 242 -23.44 16.05 18.52
C CYS A 242 -24.02 16.54 17.19
N ARG A 243 -23.43 17.56 16.56
CA ARG A 243 -23.87 18.06 15.24
C ARG A 243 -23.71 17.01 14.14
N ARG A 244 -22.57 16.29 14.15
CA ARG A 244 -22.28 15.21 13.20
C ARG A 244 -23.37 14.13 13.23
N ASP A 245 -23.84 13.79 14.44
CA ASP A 245 -24.86 12.77 14.66
C ASP A 245 -26.30 13.31 14.51
N GLY A 246 -26.46 14.52 13.94
CA GLY A 246 -27.74 15.10 13.55
C GLY A 246 -28.42 15.96 14.60
N CYS A 247 -27.77 16.24 15.73
CA CYS A 247 -28.35 17.15 16.73
C CYS A 247 -28.37 18.60 16.19
N ASP A 248 -29.48 19.30 16.41
CA ASP A 248 -29.64 20.70 16.09
C ASP A 248 -29.45 21.59 17.34
N ARG A 249 -29.43 22.92 17.12
CA ARG A 249 -29.37 23.95 18.17
C ARG A 249 -28.27 23.71 19.22
N VAL A 250 -27.13 23.21 18.76
CA VAL A 250 -25.99 22.85 19.63
C VAL A 250 -25.26 24.11 20.09
N THR A 251 -25.37 24.41 21.37
CA THR A 251 -24.77 25.56 22.05
C THR A 251 -23.73 25.08 23.06
N VAL A 252 -22.52 25.64 22.99
CA VAL A 252 -21.48 25.45 24.01
C VAL A 252 -21.59 26.58 25.02
N THR A 253 -21.87 26.24 26.28
CA THR A 253 -22.07 27.18 27.39
C THR A 253 -20.74 27.40 28.11
N GLY A 254 -19.85 28.19 27.50
CA GLY A 254 -18.52 28.47 28.03
C GLY A 254 -18.45 29.78 28.80
N GLY A 255 -18.42 29.73 30.14
CA GLY A 255 -18.25 30.91 30.98
C GLY A 255 -17.77 30.55 32.39
N HIS A 256 -16.79 31.31 32.91
CA HIS A 256 -16.37 31.22 34.32
C HIS A 256 -17.52 31.72 35.19
N GLY A 257 -18.26 30.80 35.80
CA GLY A 257 -19.38 31.11 36.70
C GLY A 257 -20.76 30.62 36.26
N ASP A 258 -20.90 30.06 35.05
CA ASP A 258 -22.19 29.56 34.58
C ASP A 258 -22.44 28.09 34.95
N THR A 259 -23.72 27.82 35.19
CA THR A 259 -24.32 26.64 35.81
C THR A 259 -24.09 25.36 35.02
N GLY A 260 -22.93 24.72 35.23
CA GLY A 260 -22.70 23.28 35.29
C GLY A 260 -22.87 22.40 34.03
N ALA A 261 -23.61 22.84 33.01
CA ALA A 261 -23.65 22.20 31.69
C ALA A 261 -22.63 22.87 30.77
N ASP A 262 -21.93 22.07 29.97
CA ASP A 262 -20.95 22.59 29.00
C ASP A 262 -21.56 22.67 27.59
N ILE A 263 -22.54 21.80 27.29
CA ILE A 263 -23.21 21.77 26.00
C ILE A 263 -24.70 21.48 26.19
N VAL A 264 -25.53 22.24 25.48
CA VAL A 264 -26.96 21.96 25.32
C VAL A 264 -27.26 21.79 23.84
N ALA A 265 -27.96 20.73 23.49
CA ALA A 265 -28.31 20.38 22.12
C ALA A 265 -29.73 19.79 22.05
N TYR A 266 -30.25 19.61 20.84
CA TYR A 266 -31.54 18.95 20.64
C TYR A 266 -31.38 17.85 19.59
N THR A 267 -31.96 16.69 19.86
CA THR A 267 -32.07 15.61 18.87
C THR A 267 -33.02 16.01 17.73
N PRO A 268 -32.95 15.33 16.56
CA PRO A 268 -33.91 15.54 15.47
C PRO A 268 -35.38 15.36 15.87
N ASP A 269 -35.66 14.57 16.90
CA ASP A 269 -37.02 14.35 17.44
C ASP A 269 -37.40 15.34 18.56
N GLY A 270 -36.56 16.35 18.82
CA GLY A 270 -36.86 17.47 19.72
C GLY A 270 -36.51 17.25 21.19
N ARG A 271 -35.96 16.07 21.57
CA ARG A 271 -35.49 15.81 22.94
C ARG A 271 -34.27 16.68 23.25
N ARG A 272 -34.27 17.33 24.41
CA ARG A 272 -33.18 18.17 24.91
C ARG A 272 -32.05 17.31 25.47
N ILE A 273 -30.86 17.51 24.93
CA ILE A 273 -29.62 16.88 25.37
C ILE A 273 -28.85 17.89 26.23
N VAL A 274 -28.37 17.44 27.38
CA VAL A 274 -27.44 18.18 28.23
C VAL A 274 -26.17 17.35 28.38
N VAL A 275 -25.03 17.97 28.09
CA VAL A 275 -23.72 17.33 28.16
C VAL A 275 -22.84 18.07 29.16
N GLN A 276 -22.19 17.29 30.02
CA GLN A 276 -21.06 17.76 30.80
C GLN A 276 -19.79 17.00 30.38
N CYS A 277 -18.73 17.75 30.15
CA CYS A 277 -17.43 17.31 29.70
C CYS A 277 -16.44 17.34 30.88
N LYS A 278 -15.67 16.27 31.04
CA LYS A 278 -14.59 16.16 32.04
C LYS A 278 -13.31 15.69 31.38
N SER A 279 -12.46 16.63 30.97
CA SER A 279 -11.11 16.36 30.46
C SER A 279 -10.11 16.34 31.62
N ARG A 280 -10.01 15.20 32.33
CA ARG A 280 -9.02 14.97 33.40
C ARG A 280 -7.85 14.15 32.86
N THR A 281 -6.76 14.07 33.62
CA THR A 281 -5.64 13.18 33.29
C THR A 281 -6.09 11.71 33.28
N PRO A 282 -5.48 10.83 32.45
CA PRO A 282 -5.88 9.41 32.36
C PRO A 282 -5.80 8.63 33.68
N ALA A 283 -4.97 9.07 34.63
CA ALA A 283 -4.84 8.47 35.96
C ALA A 283 -5.96 8.89 36.94
N ALA A 284 -6.71 9.94 36.63
CA ALA A 284 -7.86 10.36 37.42
C ALA A 284 -9.08 9.47 37.13
N THR A 285 -10.10 9.55 37.98
CA THR A 285 -11.38 8.88 37.74
C THR A 285 -12.55 9.83 37.96
N ILE A 286 -13.68 9.50 37.34
CA ILE A 286 -14.97 10.14 37.63
C ILE A 286 -15.63 9.38 38.78
N THR A 287 -15.96 10.12 39.83
CA THR A 287 -16.52 9.59 41.09
C THR A 287 -18.04 9.70 41.12
N SER A 288 -18.69 9.05 42.09
CA SER A 288 -20.13 9.17 42.30
C SER A 288 -20.55 10.60 42.64
N GLY A 289 -19.69 11.38 43.30
CA GLY A 289 -19.93 12.80 43.59
C GLY A 289 -20.02 13.65 42.32
N ASP A 290 -19.14 13.40 41.34
CA ASP A 290 -19.19 14.07 40.03
C ASP A 290 -20.53 13.79 39.31
N VAL A 291 -20.98 12.54 39.34
CA VAL A 291 -22.27 12.11 38.74
C VAL A 291 -23.46 12.72 39.48
N GLN A 292 -23.43 12.75 40.82
CA GLN A 292 -24.51 13.31 41.64
C GLN A 292 -24.71 14.81 41.38
N GLN A 293 -23.61 15.57 41.27
CA GLN A 293 -23.66 16.99 40.93
C GLN A 293 -24.27 17.20 39.54
N PHE A 294 -23.86 16.38 38.56
CA PHE A 294 -24.40 16.44 37.20
C PHE A 294 -25.90 16.13 37.15
N ILE A 295 -26.37 15.09 37.85
CA ILE A 295 -27.79 14.72 37.87
C ILE A 295 -28.67 15.87 38.32
N GLY A 296 -28.29 16.55 39.42
CA GLY A 296 -29.05 17.68 39.95
C GLY A 296 -29.18 18.80 38.91
N MET A 297 -28.07 19.16 38.27
CA MET A 297 -28.04 20.18 37.23
C MET A 297 -28.84 19.78 35.99
N ALA A 298 -28.59 18.59 35.42
CA ALA A 298 -29.22 18.16 34.18
C ALA A 298 -30.75 18.07 34.30
N LYS A 299 -31.25 17.55 35.42
CA LYS A 299 -32.70 17.34 35.62
C LYS A 299 -33.42 18.58 36.14
N LEU A 300 -32.88 19.25 37.15
CA LEU A 300 -33.59 20.33 37.83
C LEU A 300 -33.46 21.66 37.11
N GLU A 301 -32.26 21.99 36.62
CA GLU A 301 -31.97 23.27 35.97
C GLU A 301 -32.36 23.22 34.49
N TYR A 302 -31.82 22.22 33.77
CA TYR A 302 -31.95 22.18 32.30
C TYR A 302 -33.11 21.31 31.80
N LYS A 303 -33.77 20.53 32.67
CA LYS A 303 -34.86 19.61 32.30
C LYS A 303 -34.47 18.72 31.12
N ALA A 304 -33.30 18.09 31.22
CA ALA A 304 -32.74 17.24 30.17
C ALA A 304 -33.59 15.99 29.95
N ASP A 305 -33.91 15.70 28.69
CA ASP A 305 -34.47 14.42 28.27
C ASP A 305 -33.35 13.36 28.12
N ILE A 306 -32.17 13.81 27.69
CA ILE A 306 -30.96 12.98 27.53
C ILE A 306 -29.82 13.66 28.30
N SER A 307 -29.24 12.93 29.25
CA SER A 307 -28.12 13.40 30.06
C SER A 307 -26.84 12.65 29.69
N LEU A 308 -25.83 13.35 29.18
CA LEU A 308 -24.53 12.78 28.80
C LEU A 308 -23.44 13.30 29.73
N LEU A 309 -22.71 12.40 30.39
CA LEU A 309 -21.49 12.75 31.11
C LEU A 309 -20.29 12.14 30.38
N VAL A 310 -19.50 12.99 29.74
CA VAL A 310 -18.43 12.60 28.82
C VAL A 310 -17.08 12.82 29.46
N ALA A 311 -16.23 11.79 29.53
CA ALA A 311 -14.92 11.89 30.16
C ALA A 311 -13.82 11.19 29.36
N THR A 312 -12.63 11.78 29.39
CA THR A 312 -11.40 11.19 28.83
C THR A 312 -10.78 10.13 29.74
N CYS A 313 -11.27 10.03 30.99
CA CYS A 313 -10.80 9.10 32.01
C CYS A 313 -11.87 8.06 32.42
N PRO A 314 -11.49 6.97 33.12
CA PRO A 314 -12.42 5.95 33.59
C PRO A 314 -13.39 6.45 34.66
N PHE A 315 -14.56 5.82 34.75
CA PHE A 315 -15.53 6.01 35.81
C PHE A 315 -15.31 4.95 36.90
N THR A 316 -15.52 5.31 38.18
CA THR A 316 -15.58 4.30 39.24
C THR A 316 -16.83 3.45 39.08
N ARG A 317 -16.82 2.24 39.66
CA ARG A 317 -17.98 1.34 39.64
C ARG A 317 -19.23 2.00 40.21
N ASP A 318 -19.09 2.72 41.32
CA ASP A 318 -20.21 3.42 41.97
C ASP A 318 -20.75 4.56 41.11
N ALA A 319 -19.87 5.28 40.39
CA ALA A 319 -20.26 6.32 39.46
C ALA A 319 -21.09 5.74 38.29
N LEU A 320 -20.67 4.61 37.71
CA LEU A 320 -21.43 3.94 36.65
C LEU A 320 -22.78 3.43 37.15
N LEU A 321 -22.84 2.80 38.34
CA LEU A 321 -24.08 2.33 38.93
C LEU A 321 -25.06 3.48 39.20
N LEU A 322 -24.55 4.61 39.69
CA LEU A 322 -25.36 5.81 39.92
C LEU A 322 -25.85 6.42 38.61
N ALA A 323 -24.99 6.50 37.60
CA ALA A 323 -25.36 7.02 36.28
C ALA A 323 -26.50 6.20 35.66
N THR A 324 -26.39 4.88 35.64
CA THR A 324 -27.43 3.97 35.14
C THR A 324 -28.73 4.12 35.91
N ARG A 325 -28.69 4.22 37.25
CA ARG A 325 -29.90 4.35 38.08
C ARG A 325 -30.69 5.62 37.78
N HIS A 326 -30.03 6.67 37.30
CA HIS A 326 -30.64 7.98 37.05
C HIS A 326 -30.72 8.36 35.57
N ASP A 327 -30.59 7.38 34.65
CA ASP A 327 -30.64 7.57 33.20
C ASP A 327 -29.61 8.58 32.66
N VAL A 328 -28.43 8.62 33.29
CA VAL A 328 -27.27 9.34 32.78
C VAL A 328 -26.43 8.39 31.95
N THR A 329 -26.16 8.77 30.70
CA THR A 329 -25.24 8.03 29.84
C THR A 329 -23.81 8.43 30.17
N ALA A 330 -23.07 7.54 30.83
CA ALA A 330 -21.65 7.71 31.08
C ALA A 330 -20.85 7.37 29.82
N VAL A 331 -20.37 8.38 29.11
CA VAL A 331 -19.51 8.22 27.93
C VAL A 331 -18.06 8.11 28.41
N HIS A 332 -17.70 6.89 28.81
CA HIS A 332 -16.35 6.53 29.22
C HIS A 332 -15.39 6.45 28.02
N ARG A 333 -14.08 6.47 28.29
CA ARG A 333 -13.00 6.47 27.30
C ARG A 333 -13.23 5.57 26.07
N GLY A 334 -13.50 4.28 26.26
CA GLY A 334 -13.74 3.37 25.12
C GLY A 334 -14.98 3.71 24.29
N LEU A 335 -16.06 4.21 24.92
CA LEU A 335 -17.26 4.64 24.19
C LEU A 335 -17.03 5.97 23.48
N LEU A 336 -16.28 6.88 24.11
CA LEU A 336 -15.87 8.15 23.51
C LEU A 336 -14.97 7.93 22.29
N GLU A 337 -14.02 7.00 22.36
CA GLU A 337 -13.16 6.62 21.24
C GLU A 337 -13.99 6.07 20.08
N ALA A 338 -14.88 5.10 20.34
CA ALA A 338 -15.79 4.58 19.31
C ALA A 338 -16.66 5.69 18.69
N TRP A 339 -17.21 6.59 19.51
CA TRP A 339 -18.00 7.73 19.05
C TRP A 339 -17.16 8.66 18.16
N ASN A 340 -15.93 8.95 18.58
CA ASN A 340 -14.97 9.77 17.83
C ASN A 340 -14.61 9.14 16.48
N SER A 341 -14.41 7.81 16.43
CA SER A 341 -14.09 7.06 15.21
C SER A 341 -15.26 6.90 14.23
N GLY A 342 -16.46 7.39 14.57
CA GLY A 342 -17.60 7.43 13.64
C GLY A 342 -18.79 6.57 14.05
N ALA A 343 -18.71 5.78 15.13
CA ALA A 343 -19.90 5.16 15.69
C ALA A 343 -20.86 6.25 16.20
N THR A 344 -22.16 5.98 16.28
CA THR A 344 -23.15 6.92 16.82
C THR A 344 -23.67 6.44 18.16
N LEU A 345 -23.89 7.35 19.12
CA LEU A 345 -24.51 6.99 20.40
C LEU A 345 -26.00 6.65 20.20
N GLN A 346 -26.42 5.46 20.63
CA GLN A 346 -27.81 5.01 20.49
C GLN A 346 -28.83 5.97 21.14
N VAL A 347 -28.45 6.62 22.24
CA VAL A 347 -29.33 7.57 22.95
C VAL A 347 -29.66 8.81 22.12
N LEU A 348 -28.81 9.17 21.14
CA LEU A 348 -29.01 10.28 20.21
C LEU A 348 -29.85 9.91 18.99
N GLN A 349 -30.03 8.61 18.73
CA GLN A 349 -30.85 8.15 17.61
C GLN A 349 -32.35 8.28 17.92
N LYS A 350 -33.13 8.44 16.86
CA LYS A 350 -34.59 8.46 16.90
C LYS A 350 -35.07 7.07 17.34
N ARG A 351 -35.89 7.02 18.40
CA ARG A 351 -36.54 5.78 18.83
C ARG A 351 -37.59 5.33 17.82
#